data_AF-A0A7X7UW63-F1
#
_entry.id   AF-A0A7X7UW63-F1
#
_cell.length_a   1.000
_cell.length_b   1.000
_cell.length_c   1.000
_cell.angle_alpha   90.00
_cell.angle_beta   90.00
_cell.angle_gamma   90.00
#
_symmetry.space_group_name_H-M   'P 1'
#
loop_
_entity.id
_entity.type
_entity.pdbx_description
1 polymer ?
#
loop_
_entity_poly.entity_id
_entity_poly.type
_entity_poly.pdbx_seq_one_letter_code
_entity_poly.pdbx_strand_id
1 'polypeptide(L)'
;MRSLSIFIVSITLLLSGTLSYAKSINPMRGLNKHLIELNLVEGINSDNEGLKVSAAYLAGEIKSDMSVIPLLRMFNSGANDKVRIAAALSLVKIGDPRGLKAIKFAFQYDDSKYVRNLCKIFYCCYLNHAVN
;
A
#
# COMPACT_ATOMS: atom_id res chain seq x y z
N MET A 1 -14.19 -64.19 12.16
CA MET A 1 -14.13 -62.97 13.01
C MET A 1 -12.78 -62.25 12.93
N ARG A 2 -11.63 -62.95 13.03
CA ARG A 2 -10.29 -62.31 12.97
C ARG A 2 -9.96 -61.60 11.65
N SER A 3 -10.34 -62.17 10.50
CA SER A 3 -10.11 -61.55 9.17
C SER A 3 -10.95 -60.30 8.92
N LEU A 4 -12.19 -60.26 9.44
CA LEU A 4 -13.09 -59.11 9.33
C LEU A 4 -12.58 -57.93 10.15
N SER A 5 -12.06 -58.18 11.36
CA SER A 5 -11.44 -57.15 12.20
C SER A 5 -10.22 -56.53 11.54
N ILE A 6 -9.38 -57.32 10.85
CA ILE A 6 -8.22 -56.81 10.12
C ILE A 6 -8.66 -55.88 9.00
N PHE A 7 -9.69 -56.25 8.24
CA PHE A 7 -10.21 -55.40 7.15
C PHE A 7 -10.74 -54.05 7.64
N ILE A 8 -11.42 -54.02 8.80
CA ILE A 8 -11.96 -52.79 9.40
C ILE A 8 -10.82 -51.87 9.89
N VAL A 9 -9.77 -52.44 10.48
CA VAL A 9 -8.59 -51.66 10.92
C VAL A 9 -7.86 -51.05 9.73
N SER A 10 -7.73 -51.78 8.61
CA SER A 10 -7.11 -51.25 7.38
C SER A 10 -7.88 -50.08 6.80
N ILE A 11 -9.21 -50.17 6.77
CA ILE A 11 -10.10 -49.12 6.24
C ILE A 11 -10.04 -47.86 7.11
N THR A 12 -10.06 -48.01 8.44
CA THR A 12 -9.98 -46.87 9.36
C THR A 12 -8.63 -46.16 9.29
N LEU A 13 -7.53 -46.90 9.10
CA LEU A 13 -6.20 -46.32 8.89
C LEU A 13 -6.14 -45.46 7.62
N LEU A 14 -6.75 -45.94 6.52
CA LEU A 14 -6.82 -45.23 5.24
C LEU A 14 -7.70 -43.96 5.30
N LEU A 15 -8.81 -43.99 6.05
CA LEU A 15 -9.68 -42.82 6.23
C LEU A 15 -9.06 -41.73 7.13
N SER A 16 -8.28 -42.10 8.14
CA SER A 16 -7.66 -41.13 9.06
C SER A 16 -6.60 -40.24 8.39
N GLY A 17 -5.93 -40.76 7.35
CA GLY A 17 -4.91 -40.05 6.59
C GLY A 17 -5.46 -38.91 5.71
N THR A 18 -6.73 -38.98 5.29
CA THR A 18 -7.33 -37.97 4.40
C THR A 18 -7.96 -36.80 5.15
N LEU A 19 -8.37 -36.98 6.41
CA LEU A 19 -8.93 -35.92 7.26
C LEU A 19 -7.89 -34.87 7.69
N SER A 20 -6.60 -35.23 7.72
CA SER A 20 -5.52 -34.30 8.08
C SER A 20 -5.03 -33.43 6.92
N TYR A 21 -5.45 -33.71 5.68
CA TYR A 21 -5.00 -32.98 4.49
C TYR A 21 -5.89 -31.78 4.14
N ALA A 22 -7.11 -31.72 4.67
CA ALA A 22 -7.97 -30.54 4.58
C ALA A 22 -7.56 -29.50 5.65
N LYS A 23 -6.29 -29.08 5.65
CA LYS A 23 -5.90 -27.87 6.38
C LYS A 23 -6.58 -26.70 5.67
N SER A 24 -7.57 -26.11 6.35
CA SER A 24 -8.24 -24.88 5.93
C SER A 24 -7.22 -23.87 5.41
N ILE A 25 -7.23 -23.62 4.10
CA ILE A 25 -6.60 -22.44 3.53
C ILE A 25 -7.59 -21.31 3.81
N ASN A 26 -7.53 -20.74 5.01
CA ASN A 26 -8.28 -19.53 5.33
C ASN A 26 -7.96 -18.50 4.22
N PRO A 27 -8.97 -17.86 3.61
CA PRO A 27 -8.71 -16.86 2.58
C PRO A 27 -7.97 -15.69 3.22
N MET A 28 -6.65 -15.64 3.04
CA MET A 28 -5.75 -14.60 3.55
C MET A 28 -5.93 -13.27 2.80
N ARG A 29 -7.17 -12.84 2.60
CA ARG A 29 -7.49 -11.64 1.82
C ARG A 29 -7.07 -10.35 2.54
N GLY A 30 -6.94 -10.39 3.88
CA GLY A 30 -6.46 -9.28 4.70
C GLY A 30 -4.94 -9.21 4.92
N LEU A 31 -4.25 -10.35 4.96
CA LEU A 31 -2.80 -10.39 5.21
C LEU A 31 -2.01 -9.76 4.05
N ASN A 32 -2.50 -9.92 2.82
CA ASN A 32 -1.79 -9.47 1.64
C ASN A 32 -1.76 -7.93 1.51
N LYS A 33 -2.88 -7.23 1.77
CA LYS A 33 -2.90 -5.76 1.71
C LYS A 33 -1.95 -5.14 2.74
N HIS A 34 -2.03 -5.58 3.99
CA HIS A 34 -1.18 -5.03 5.06
C HIS A 34 0.31 -5.26 4.77
N LEU A 35 0.68 -6.45 4.29
CA LEU A 35 2.06 -6.74 3.90
C LEU A 35 2.52 -5.91 2.69
N ILE A 36 1.64 -5.69 1.70
CA ILE A 36 1.92 -4.79 0.57
C ILE A 36 2.19 -3.37 1.09
N GLU A 37 1.33 -2.84 1.95
CA GLU A 37 1.49 -1.50 2.51
C GLU A 37 2.81 -1.37 3.29
N LEU A 38 3.18 -2.36 4.10
CA LEU A 38 4.48 -2.42 4.78
C LEU A 38 5.65 -2.39 3.80
N ASN A 39 5.62 -3.25 2.77
CA ASN A 39 6.67 -3.28 1.75
C ASN A 39 6.78 -1.95 0.98
N LEU A 40 5.66 -1.27 0.73
CA LEU A 40 5.66 0.04 0.09
C LEU A 40 6.23 1.12 1.01
N VAL A 41 5.94 1.07 2.31
CA VAL A 41 6.57 1.96 3.30
C VAL A 41 8.09 1.77 3.33
N GLU A 42 8.57 0.53 3.33
CA GLU A 42 10.01 0.23 3.22
C GLU A 42 10.60 0.76 1.91
N GLY A 43 9.91 0.54 0.79
CA GLY A 43 10.31 1.06 -0.52
C GLY A 43 10.44 2.58 -0.55
N ILE A 44 9.46 3.31 0.03
CA ILE A 44 9.49 4.78 0.13
C ILE A 44 10.71 5.27 0.94
N ASN A 45 11.15 4.49 1.94
CA ASN A 45 12.30 4.85 2.76
C ASN A 45 13.65 4.39 2.18
N SER A 46 13.66 3.69 1.04
CA SER A 46 14.88 3.19 0.40
C SER A 46 15.83 4.31 -0.02
N ASP A 47 17.14 4.06 -0.05
CA ASP A 47 18.11 4.99 -0.65
C ASP A 47 18.11 4.95 -2.18
N ASN A 48 17.56 3.90 -2.78
CA ASN A 48 17.40 3.81 -4.23
C ASN A 48 16.25 4.72 -4.69
N GLU A 49 16.57 5.80 -5.39
CA GLU A 49 15.59 6.79 -5.85
C GLU A 49 14.48 6.18 -6.74
N GLY A 50 14.83 5.23 -7.61
CA GLY A 50 13.87 4.57 -8.49
C GLY A 50 12.86 3.70 -7.73
N LEU A 51 13.34 2.93 -6.75
CA LEU A 51 12.48 2.14 -5.87
C LEU A 51 11.59 3.04 -5.01
N LYS A 52 12.17 4.10 -4.43
CA LYS A 52 11.47 5.11 -3.63
C LYS A 52 10.30 5.74 -4.38
N VAL A 53 10.56 6.24 -5.59
CA VAL A 53 9.52 6.87 -6.42
C VAL A 53 8.47 5.86 -6.86
N SER A 54 8.87 4.66 -7.27
CA SER A 54 7.93 3.60 -7.67
C SER A 54 7.03 3.16 -6.51
N ALA A 55 7.60 2.97 -5.32
CA ALA A 55 6.86 2.60 -4.12
C ALA A 55 5.90 3.72 -3.69
N ALA A 56 6.34 4.98 -3.73
CA ALA A 56 5.48 6.13 -3.46
C ALA A 56 4.30 6.19 -4.42
N TYR A 57 4.53 6.01 -5.73
CA TYR A 57 3.48 6.00 -6.74
C TYR A 57 2.45 4.91 -6.46
N LEU A 58 2.89 3.67 -6.28
CA LEU A 58 2.01 2.52 -6.02
C LEU A 58 1.22 2.68 -4.71
N ALA A 59 1.82 3.25 -3.66
CA ALA A 59 1.12 3.57 -2.43
C ALA A 59 -0.05 4.53 -2.65
N GLY A 60 0.10 5.48 -3.56
CA GLY A 60 -0.98 6.36 -4.01
C GLY A 60 -2.09 5.61 -4.74
N GLU A 61 -1.73 4.73 -5.67
CA GLU A 61 -2.70 3.94 -6.46
C GLU A 61 -3.58 3.06 -5.59
N ILE A 62 -2.98 2.40 -4.59
CA ILE A 62 -3.73 1.51 -3.69
C ILE A 62 -4.39 2.24 -2.52
N LYS A 63 -4.23 3.57 -2.45
CA LYS A 63 -4.69 4.43 -1.34
C LYS A 63 -4.23 3.90 0.02
N SER A 64 -2.92 3.71 0.18
CA SER A 64 -2.30 3.20 1.41
C SER A 64 -2.29 4.27 2.51
N ASP A 65 -3.12 4.08 3.54
CA ASP A 65 -3.16 4.98 4.71
C ASP A 65 -1.84 4.91 5.51
N MET A 66 -1.19 3.74 5.53
CA MET A 66 0.11 3.55 6.19
C MET A 66 1.23 4.39 5.56
N SER A 67 1.10 4.71 4.28
CA SER A 67 2.12 5.45 3.54
C SER A 67 2.00 6.98 3.70
N VAL A 68 0.94 7.51 4.33
CA VAL A 68 0.74 8.96 4.46
C VAL A 68 1.92 9.65 5.15
N ILE A 69 2.39 9.13 6.29
CA ILE A 69 3.52 9.74 7.02
C ILE A 69 4.84 9.62 6.25
N PRO A 70 5.22 8.44 5.72
CA PRO A 70 6.39 8.32 4.83
C PRO A 70 6.34 9.28 3.63
N LEU A 71 5.19 9.39 2.96
CA LEU A 71 5.01 10.27 1.81
C LEU A 71 5.12 11.75 2.20
N LEU A 72 4.59 12.15 3.36
CA LEU A 72 4.78 13.52 3.88
C LEU A 72 6.26 13.85 4.11
N ARG A 73 7.06 12.91 4.64
CA ARG A 73 8.51 13.10 4.77
C ARG A 73 9.18 13.24 3.41
N MET A 74 8.83 12.36 2.46
CA MET A 74 9.35 12.41 1.09
C MET A 74 8.98 13.71 0.37
N PHE A 75 7.78 14.27 0.65
CA PHE A 75 7.33 15.54 0.11
C PHE A 75 8.08 16.75 0.68
N ASN A 76 8.32 16.76 2.00
CA ASN A 76 8.94 17.89 2.69
C ASN A 76 10.47 17.90 2.57
N SER A 77 11.11 16.73 2.50
CA SER A 77 12.57 16.57 2.58
C SER A 77 13.14 15.74 1.42
N GLY A 78 12.38 15.59 0.34
CA GLY A 78 12.84 14.90 -0.86
C GLY A 78 14.06 15.59 -1.49
N ALA A 79 15.00 14.79 -1.99
CA ALA A 79 16.29 15.27 -2.49
C ALA A 79 16.18 16.24 -3.68
N ASN A 80 15.10 16.12 -4.47
CA ASN A 80 14.84 16.98 -5.61
C ASN A 80 13.33 17.14 -5.85
N ASP A 81 12.97 18.11 -6.68
CA ASP A 81 11.57 18.40 -6.98
C ASP A 81 10.80 17.21 -7.56
N LYS A 82 11.44 16.32 -8.34
CA LYS A 82 10.75 15.16 -8.93
C LYS A 82 10.29 14.17 -7.85
N VAL A 83 11.16 13.89 -6.89
CA VAL A 83 10.85 13.04 -5.72
C VAL A 83 9.70 13.65 -4.91
N ARG A 84 9.76 14.95 -4.66
CA ARG A 84 8.70 15.67 -3.92
C ARG A 84 7.37 15.62 -4.66
N ILE A 85 7.37 15.83 -5.98
CA ILE A 85 6.17 15.78 -6.83
C ILE A 85 5.54 14.38 -6.88
N ALA A 86 6.36 13.32 -6.93
CA ALA A 86 5.83 11.95 -6.85
C ALA A 86 5.08 11.73 -5.54
N ALA A 87 5.64 12.16 -4.41
CA ALA A 87 4.95 12.09 -3.11
C ALA A 87 3.68 12.95 -3.09
N ALA A 88 3.75 14.16 -3.66
CA ALA A 88 2.61 15.07 -3.73
C ALA A 88 1.41 14.47 -4.47
N LEU A 89 1.67 13.87 -5.64
CA LEU A 89 0.67 13.17 -6.43
C LEU A 89 0.03 12.02 -5.62
N SER A 90 0.86 11.20 -4.96
CA SER A 90 0.37 10.07 -4.18
C SER A 90 -0.45 10.50 -2.97
N LEU A 91 -0.05 11.55 -2.26
CA LEU A 91 -0.81 12.10 -1.13
C LEU A 91 -2.22 12.57 -1.56
N VAL A 92 -2.31 13.18 -2.74
CA VAL A 92 -3.60 13.59 -3.31
C VAL A 92 -4.47 12.40 -3.69
N LYS A 93 -3.89 11.34 -4.28
CA LYS A 93 -4.62 10.11 -4.63
C LYS A 93 -5.16 9.38 -3.39
N ILE A 94 -4.39 9.36 -2.30
CA ILE A 94 -4.84 8.81 -1.01
C ILE A 94 -6.00 9.65 -0.46
N GLY A 95 -5.89 10.98 -0.52
CA GLY A 95 -6.95 11.88 -0.06
C GLY A 95 -7.01 12.06 1.46
N ASP A 96 -5.98 11.62 2.19
CA ASP A 96 -5.88 11.84 3.64
C ASP A 96 -5.80 13.35 3.93
N PRO A 97 -6.59 13.88 4.89
CA PRO A 97 -6.62 15.31 5.21
C PRO A 97 -5.25 15.92 5.55
N ARG A 98 -4.34 15.15 6.15
CA ARG A 98 -2.97 15.61 6.48
C ARG A 98 -2.17 15.85 5.20
N GLY A 99 -2.25 14.93 4.25
CA GLY A 99 -1.65 15.05 2.92
C GLY A 99 -2.21 16.25 2.17
N LEU A 100 -3.53 16.35 2.07
CA LEU A 100 -4.19 17.45 1.37
C LEU A 100 -3.86 18.83 1.98
N LYS A 101 -3.77 18.92 3.31
CA LYS A 101 -3.34 20.16 3.99
C LYS A 101 -1.91 20.55 3.62
N ALA A 102 -0.98 19.60 3.57
CA ALA A 102 0.40 19.87 3.16
C ALA A 102 0.48 20.38 1.71
N ILE A 103 -0.28 19.77 0.80
CA ILE A 103 -0.34 20.19 -0.61
C ILE A 103 -0.95 21.59 -0.74
N LYS A 104 -2.01 21.88 0.02
CA LYS A 104 -2.63 23.21 0.07
C LYS A 104 -1.68 24.29 0.55
N PHE A 105 -0.82 23.96 1.51
CA PHE A 105 0.20 24.87 2.01
C PHE A 105 1.28 25.10 0.96
N ALA A 106 1.80 24.02 0.37
CA ALA A 106 2.87 24.10 -0.62
C ALA A 106 2.47 24.89 -1.87
N PHE A 107 1.24 24.77 -2.38
CA PHE A 107 0.87 25.57 -3.56
C PHE A 107 0.93 27.09 -3.30
N GLN A 108 0.89 27.54 -2.03
CA GLN A 108 0.96 28.96 -1.65
C GLN A 108 2.38 29.39 -1.33
N TYR A 109 3.15 28.53 -0.66
CA TYR A 109 4.36 28.95 0.06
C TYR A 109 5.61 28.13 -0.27
N ASP A 110 5.53 27.11 -1.13
CA ASP A 110 6.74 26.34 -1.50
C ASP A 110 7.74 27.24 -2.22
N ASP A 111 9.04 27.09 -1.95
CA ASP A 111 10.06 27.90 -2.63
C ASP A 111 10.17 27.55 -4.12
N SER A 112 9.98 26.27 -4.48
CA SER A 112 10.04 25.84 -5.87
C SER A 112 8.75 26.21 -6.61
N LYS A 113 8.87 27.08 -7.62
CA LYS A 113 7.76 27.44 -8.52
C LYS A 113 7.17 26.20 -9.21
N TYR A 114 8.02 25.23 -9.53
CA TYR A 114 7.59 23.98 -10.14
C TYR A 114 6.69 23.19 -9.19
N VAL A 115 7.11 23.05 -7.92
CA VAL A 115 6.33 22.36 -6.90
C VAL A 115 5.02 23.09 -6.59
N ARG A 116 5.05 24.43 -6.46
CA ARG A 116 3.82 25.23 -6.27
C ARG A 116 2.76 24.95 -7.34
N ASN A 117 3.18 25.03 -8.62
CA ASN A 117 2.28 24.90 -9.75
C ASN A 117 1.65 23.51 -9.84
N LEU A 118 2.45 22.45 -9.67
CA LEU A 118 1.93 21.09 -9.71
C LEU A 118 1.06 20.75 -8.49
N CYS A 119 1.43 21.21 -7.29
CA CYS A 119 0.56 21.05 -6.11
C CYS A 119 -0.80 21.72 -6.31
N LYS A 120 -0.83 22.90 -6.95
CA LYS A 120 -2.08 23.57 -7.32
C LYS A 120 -2.92 22.71 -8.28
N ILE A 121 -2.29 22.20 -9.35
CA ILE A 121 -2.98 21.34 -10.34
C ILE A 121 -3.53 20.09 -9.67
N PHE A 122 -2.72 19.36 -8.91
CA PHE A 122 -3.14 18.13 -8.25
C PHE A 122 -4.30 18.38 -7.28
N TYR A 123 -4.23 19.44 -6.48
CA TYR A 123 -5.32 19.79 -5.56
C TYR A 123 -6.61 20.19 -6.29
N CYS A 124 -6.52 20.95 -7.38
CA CYS A 124 -7.69 21.28 -8.21
C CYS A 124 -8.30 20.03 -8.86
N CYS A 125 -7.48 19.12 -9.40
CA CYS A 125 -7.94 17.85 -9.95
C CYS A 125 -8.68 17.03 -8.89
N TYR A 126 -8.12 16.93 -7.67
CA TYR A 126 -8.75 16.24 -6.55
C TYR A 126 -10.15 16.78 -6.23
N LEU A 127 -10.30 18.11 -6.11
CA LEU A 127 -11.60 18.72 -5.85
C LEU A 127 -12.62 18.40 -6.96
N ASN A 128 -12.19 18.45 -8.22
CA ASN A 128 -13.08 18.14 -9.35
C ASN A 128 -13.54 16.67 -9.32
N HIS A 129 -12.71 15.74 -8.84
CA HIS A 129 -13.08 14.33 -8.70
C HIS A 129 -13.86 14.02 -7.42
N ALA A 130 -13.73 14.84 -6.36
CA ALA A 130 -14.40 14.60 -5.08
C ALA A 130 -15.85 15.15 -5.03
N VAL A 131 -16.21 16.07 -5.94
CA VAL A 131 -17.53 16.73 -5.99
C VAL A 131 -18.50 16.02 -6.96
N ASN A 132 -18.02 15.05 -7.74
CA ASN A 132 -18.83 14.18 -8.60
C ASN A 132 -19.02 12.81 -7.96
#